data_AF-A0AA42SYM3-F1
#
_entry.id   AF-A0AA42SYM3-F1
#
_cell.length_a   1.000
_cell.length_b   1.000
_cell.length_c   1.000
_cell.angle_alpha   90.00
_cell.angle_beta   90.00
_cell.angle_gamma   90.00
#
_symmetry.space_group_name_H-M   'P 1'
#
loop_
_entity.id
_entity.type
_entity.pdbx_description
1 polymer ?
#
loop_
_entity_poly.entity_id
_entity_poly.type
_entity_poly.pdbx_seq_one_letter_code
_entity_poly.pdbx_strand_id
1 'polypeptide(L)'
;MKNIRVENPATPEAFIQAMNELGVAFPLTCSQRDMGVLLDADGDELLTIDSAGAMPDDTVALLAANIVMVLNNAAGHVAIAAIVPLEQGNAA
;
A
#
# COMPACT_ATOMS: atom_id res chain seq x y z
N MET A 1 19.82 -0.53 21.75
CA MET A 1 18.77 0.11 20.94
C MET A 1 17.51 0.17 21.77
N LYS A 2 16.78 1.30 21.76
CA LYS A 2 15.42 1.36 22.33
C LYS A 2 14.49 0.67 21.33
N ASN A 3 13.72 -0.31 21.79
CA ASN A 3 12.67 -0.92 20.97
C ASN A 3 11.46 0.01 20.99
N ILE A 4 10.91 0.31 19.82
CA ILE A 4 9.64 1.01 19.68
C ILE A 4 8.59 -0.06 19.37
N ARG A 5 7.53 -0.13 20.17
CA ARG A 5 6.36 -0.96 19.90
C ARG A 5 5.30 -0.06 19.30
N VAL A 6 4.87 -0.36 18.08
CA VAL A 6 3.76 0.31 17.39
C VAL A 6 2.62 -0.69 17.31
N GLU A 7 1.43 -0.25 17.67
CA GLU A 7 0.21 -1.06 17.63
C GLU A 7 -0.82 -0.37 16.75
N ASN A 8 -1.65 -1.15 16.07
CA ASN A 8 -2.78 -0.59 15.36
C ASN A 8 -3.77 -0.01 16.39
N PRO A 9 -4.21 1.25 16.26
CA PRO A 9 -5.26 1.79 17.11
C PRO A 9 -6.54 0.97 17.05
N ALA A 10 -7.33 1.05 18.12
CA ALA A 10 -8.53 0.22 18.27
C ALA A 10 -9.67 0.59 17.30
N THR A 11 -9.66 1.79 16.71
CA THR A 11 -10.69 2.26 15.78
C THR A 11 -10.08 2.85 14.51
N PRO A 12 -10.81 2.80 13.37
CA PRO A 12 -10.38 3.43 12.13
C PRO A 12 -10.07 4.93 12.26
N GLU A 13 -10.86 5.66 13.04
CA GLU A 13 -10.69 7.11 13.23
C GLU A 13 -9.38 7.42 13.95
N ALA A 14 -9.03 6.61 14.97
CA ALA A 14 -7.77 6.75 15.69
C ALA A 14 -6.57 6.37 14.80
N PHE A 15 -6.72 5.38 13.92
CA PHE A 15 -5.71 5.04 12.92
C PHE A 15 -5.50 6.19 11.92
N ILE A 16 -6.57 6.72 11.33
CA ILE A 16 -6.50 7.87 10.42
C ILE A 16 -5.85 9.07 11.11
N GLN A 17 -6.22 9.38 12.35
CA GLN A 17 -5.60 10.48 13.09
C GLN A 17 -4.09 10.27 13.26
N ALA A 18 -3.67 9.08 13.69
CA ALA A 18 -2.25 8.77 13.86
C ALA A 18 -1.47 8.86 12.54
N MET A 19 -2.07 8.46 11.42
CA MET A 19 -1.45 8.57 10.09
C MET A 19 -1.40 10.02 9.59
N ASN A 20 -2.45 10.81 9.84
CA ASN A 20 -2.46 12.24 9.52
C ASN A 20 -1.38 13.02 10.30
N GLU A 21 -1.11 12.64 11.56
CA GLU A 21 0.00 13.22 12.35
C GLU A 21 1.38 12.92 11.74
N LEU A 22 1.48 11.86 10.92
CA LEU A 22 2.65 11.52 10.13
C LEU A 22 2.62 12.11 8.71
N GLY A 23 1.56 12.86 8.37
CA GLY A 23 1.37 13.45 7.04
C GLY A 23 0.92 12.46 5.97
N VAL A 24 0.23 11.37 6.34
CA VAL A 24 -0.25 10.35 5.39
C VAL A 24 -1.76 10.42 5.25
N ALA A 25 -2.26 10.69 4.05
CA ALA A 25 -3.69 10.77 3.75
C ALA A 25 -4.27 9.47 3.18
N PHE A 26 -5.49 9.11 3.61
CA PHE A 26 -6.22 7.91 3.14
C PHE A 26 -7.41 8.27 2.23
N PRO A 27 -7.79 7.41 1.26
CA PRO A 27 -7.29 6.06 1.02
C PRO A 27 -5.97 6.02 0.23
N LEU A 28 -5.15 5.01 0.51
CA LEU A 28 -3.94 4.72 -0.25
C LEU A 28 -4.28 4.04 -1.59
N THR A 29 -3.41 4.23 -2.58
CA THR A 29 -3.51 3.58 -3.89
C THR A 29 -2.14 3.10 -4.37
N CYS A 30 -2.12 2.17 -5.33
CA CYS A 30 -0.89 1.86 -6.07
C CYS A 30 -0.73 2.86 -7.22
N SER A 31 0.49 3.31 -7.49
CA SER A 31 0.80 4.10 -8.68
C SER A 31 0.47 3.30 -9.94
N GLN A 32 -0.14 3.97 -10.91
CA GLN A 32 -0.39 3.40 -12.24
C GLN A 32 0.82 3.54 -13.18
N ARG A 33 1.83 4.32 -12.77
CA ARG A 33 3.01 4.63 -13.58
C ARG A 33 4.25 3.87 -13.11
N ASP A 34 4.36 3.71 -11.80
CA ASP A 34 5.57 3.21 -11.16
C ASP A 34 5.23 1.95 -10.35
N MET A 35 5.71 0.79 -10.81
CA MET A 35 5.44 -0.48 -10.17
C MET A 35 5.97 -0.50 -8.73
N GLY A 36 5.16 -0.98 -7.79
CA GLY A 36 5.55 -1.07 -6.37
C GLY A 36 5.46 0.23 -5.59
N VAL A 37 5.11 1.35 -6.24
CA VAL A 37 4.93 2.64 -5.58
C VAL A 37 3.53 2.76 -4.99
N LEU A 38 3.45 3.09 -3.71
CA LEU A 38 2.22 3.40 -2.99
C LEU A 38 2.08 4.91 -2.87
N LEU A 39 0.90 5.41 -3.23
CA LEU A 39 0.52 6.80 -3.15
C LEU A 39 -0.52 6.98 -2.05
N ASP A 40 -0.44 8.11 -1.37
CA ASP A 40 -1.49 8.55 -0.47
C ASP A 40 -2.66 9.22 -1.22
N ALA A 41 -3.66 9.71 -0.49
CA ALA A 41 -4.84 10.31 -1.12
C ALA A 41 -4.59 11.68 -1.78
N ASP A 42 -3.53 12.37 -1.39
CA ASP A 42 -3.11 13.64 -2.00
C ASP A 42 -2.24 13.39 -3.26
N GLY A 43 -1.83 12.13 -3.47
CA GLY A 43 -1.03 11.68 -4.61
C GLY A 43 0.46 11.68 -4.34
N ASP A 44 0.87 11.87 -3.08
CA ASP A 44 2.25 11.86 -2.66
C ASP A 44 2.76 10.43 -2.47
N GLU A 45 4.04 10.20 -2.80
CA GLU A 45 4.67 8.90 -2.60
C GLU A 45 4.86 8.62 -1.11
N LEU A 46 4.26 7.51 -0.66
CA LEU A 46 4.39 7.02 0.71
C LEU A 46 5.54 6.01 0.84
N LEU A 47 5.58 5.04 -0.08
CA LEU A 47 6.49 3.90 0.00
C LEU A 47 6.71 3.30 -1.39
N THR A 48 7.96 2.98 -1.69
CA THR A 48 8.32 2.14 -2.85
C THR A 48 8.76 0.75 -2.39
N ILE A 49 8.08 -0.28 -2.88
CA ILE A 49 8.46 -1.68 -2.72
C ILE A 49 9.47 -2.05 -3.80
N ASP A 50 10.54 -2.75 -3.41
CA ASP A 50 11.59 -3.22 -4.31
C ASP A 50 12.26 -2.11 -5.13
N SER A 51 12.69 -1.04 -4.46
CA SER A 51 13.37 0.08 -5.13
C SER A 51 14.65 -0.31 -5.89
N ALA A 52 15.20 -1.51 -5.65
CA ALA A 52 16.36 -2.06 -6.37
C ALA A 52 15.98 -2.96 -7.58
N GLY A 53 14.71 -3.30 -7.76
CA GLY A 53 14.24 -4.17 -8.84
C GLY A 53 14.76 -5.61 -8.76
N ALA A 54 14.87 -6.16 -7.55
CA ALA A 54 15.40 -7.50 -7.34
C ALA A 54 14.30 -8.60 -7.37
N MET A 55 13.04 -8.22 -7.23
CA MET A 55 11.89 -9.12 -7.18
C MET A 55 11.14 -9.14 -8.53
N PRO A 56 10.45 -10.25 -8.88
CA PRO A 56 9.60 -10.28 -10.06
C PRO A 56 8.43 -9.29 -9.95
N ASP A 57 8.08 -8.64 -11.06
CA ASP A 57 7.04 -7.61 -11.12
C ASP A 57 5.70 -8.06 -10.52
N ASP A 58 5.24 -9.27 -10.85
CA ASP A 58 3.99 -9.83 -10.28
C ASP A 58 4.03 -9.94 -8.75
N THR A 59 5.22 -10.25 -8.19
CA THR A 59 5.42 -10.34 -6.75
C THR A 59 5.36 -8.95 -6.12
N VAL A 60 6.03 -7.96 -6.73
CA VAL A 60 5.99 -6.56 -6.28
C VAL A 60 4.57 -6.00 -6.34
N ALA A 61 3.85 -6.24 -7.45
CA ALA A 61 2.48 -5.83 -7.66
C ALA A 61 1.55 -6.41 -6.58
N LEU A 62 1.66 -7.71 -6.30
CA LEU A 62 0.87 -8.38 -5.27
C LEU A 62 1.19 -7.87 -3.86
N LEU A 63 2.45 -7.59 -3.55
CA LEU A 63 2.84 -7.04 -2.25
C LEU A 63 2.28 -5.63 -2.07
N ALA A 64 2.40 -4.76 -3.08
CA ALA A 64 1.85 -3.41 -3.05
C ALA A 64 0.33 -3.42 -2.83
N ALA A 65 -0.36 -4.23 -3.63
CA ALA A 65 -1.79 -4.50 -3.53
C ALA A 65 -2.22 -4.92 -2.11
N ASN A 66 -1.52 -5.88 -1.51
CA ASN A 66 -1.85 -6.38 -0.17
C ASN A 66 -1.59 -5.33 0.92
N ILE A 67 -0.51 -4.56 0.83
CA ILE A 67 -0.22 -3.50 1.80
C ILE A 67 -1.29 -2.41 1.73
N VAL A 68 -1.61 -1.92 0.53
CA VAL A 68 -2.70 -0.94 0.32
C VAL A 68 -4.02 -1.46 0.89
N MET A 69 -4.37 -2.72 0.61
CA MET A 69 -5.58 -3.35 1.12
C MET A 69 -5.65 -3.30 2.65
N VAL A 70 -4.61 -3.79 3.33
CA VAL A 70 -4.60 -3.91 4.79
C VAL A 70 -4.65 -2.54 5.45
N LEU A 71 -3.88 -1.57 4.95
CA LEU A 71 -3.87 -0.23 5.52
C LEU A 71 -5.19 0.50 5.29
N ASN A 72 -5.79 0.40 4.09
CA ASN A 72 -7.11 0.96 3.83
C ASN A 72 -8.19 0.30 4.68
N ASN A 73 -8.09 -1.01 4.93
CA ASN A 73 -9.01 -1.70 5.83
C ASN A 73 -8.89 -1.21 7.28
N ALA A 74 -7.65 -1.00 7.77
CA ALA A 74 -7.41 -0.43 9.09
C ALA A 74 -7.99 0.99 9.21
N ALA A 75 -7.92 1.79 8.14
CA ALA A 75 -8.56 3.10 8.04
C ALA A 75 -10.07 3.05 7.77
N GLY A 76 -10.71 1.87 7.76
CA GLY A 76 -12.16 1.75 7.61
C GLY A 76 -12.68 1.92 6.18
N HIS A 77 -11.80 1.95 5.18
CA HIS A 77 -12.18 1.98 3.76
C HIS A 77 -12.47 0.58 3.21
N VAL A 78 -13.31 0.50 2.18
CA VAL A 78 -13.52 -0.74 1.43
C VAL A 78 -12.22 -1.11 0.74
N ALA A 79 -11.64 -2.22 1.18
CA ALA A 79 -10.33 -2.67 0.71
C ALA A 79 -10.50 -3.64 -0.47
N ILE A 80 -10.08 -3.21 -1.65
CA ILE A 80 -9.95 -4.08 -2.84
C ILE A 80 -8.45 -4.24 -3.09
N ALA A 81 -7.93 -5.47 -2.95
CA ALA A 81 -6.49 -5.74 -2.98
C ALA A 81 -5.85 -5.33 -4.29
N ALA A 82 -6.40 -5.81 -5.40
CA ALA A 82 -6.11 -5.36 -6.76
C ALA A 82 -7.08 -6.06 -7.71
N ILE A 83 -7.33 -5.44 -8.86
CA ILE A 83 -7.67 -6.16 -10.08
C ILE A 83 -6.36 -6.25 -10.85
N VAL A 84 -5.60 -7.33 -10.62
CA VAL A 84 -4.39 -7.59 -11.41
C VAL A 84 -4.85 -8.21 -12.73
N PRO A 85 -4.61 -7.59 -13.90
CA PRO A 85 -4.71 -8.31 -15.15
C PRO A 85 -3.65 -9.40 -15.11
N LEU A 86 -4.07 -10.66 -14.97
CA LEU A 86 -3.19 -11.77 -15.31
C LEU A 86 -2.93 -11.61 -16.80
N GLU A 87 -1.72 -11.19 -17.21
CA GLU A 87 -1.35 -11.35 -18.61
C GLU A 87 -1.52 -12.84 -18.93
N GLN A 88 -2.50 -13.16 -19.78
CA GLN A 88 -2.56 -14.46 -20.42
C GLN A 88 -1.31 -14.54 -21.27
N GLY A 89 -0.27 -15.18 -20.75
CA GLY A 89 0.92 -15.49 -21.50
C GLY A 89 0.50 -16.17 -22.80
N ASN A 90 0.60 -15.42 -23.90
CA ASN A 90 0.55 -15.96 -25.24
C ASN A 90 1.82 -16.80 -25.40
N ALA A 91 1.74 -18.08 -25.01
CA ALA A 91 2.70 -19.07 -25.45
C ALA A 91 2.43 -19.30 -26.94
N ALA A 92 3.24 -18.65 -27.77
CA ALA A 92 3.46 -19.01 -29.17
C ALA A 92 4.11 -20.40 -29.27
#